data_AF-A0AAD3H0C7-F1
#
_entry.id   AF-A0AAD3H0C7-F1
#
_cell.length_a   1.000
_cell.length_b   1.000
_cell.length_c   1.000
_cell.angle_alpha   90.00
_cell.angle_beta   90.00
_cell.angle_gamma   90.00
#
_symmetry.space_group_name_H-M   'P 1'
#
loop_
_entity.id
_entity.type
_entity.pdbx_description
1 polymer ?
#
loop_
_entity_poly.entity_id
_entity_poly.type
_entity_poly.pdbx_seq_one_letter_code
_entity_poly.pdbx_strand_id
1 'polypeptide(L)'
;MNTFPIKVDPFQSSIQTTEESSDVEAQPSQSSKKSCCARIPFFCRILIILAVTGVLSAGIMYFLGSFTGITDLFNDDWDLEDISWPNDRNGLRLGLVNSLTDDWDGYFNEAVNDWDQSPSLVLSINVMKAAVDQEERCSHIDNVMRVCNGEYGNMGWQGVNEALFIEDPNDGKKIMISSVAIMNDSYLSKKSDAQKLYVMCHELGHGFGLPHRDEITWNKNLGSCLDYTNDYEVNRKPDQNVDFQNLETLYGVFQNKNRRLIRDRQKKRGDVDSKYSKVAQTTTWNYQEGRLLLSLPLKEVYENDLGNGVKVLTTFLKAD
;
A
#
# COMPACT_ATOMS: atom_id res chain seq x y z
N MET A 1 -31.57 34.42 -13.95
CA MET A 1 -31.99 34.69 -15.34
C MET A 1 -30.87 35.46 -16.02
N ASN A 2 -30.11 34.78 -16.88
CA ASN A 2 -29.48 35.31 -18.09
C ASN A 2 -28.68 34.17 -18.73
N THR A 3 -29.31 33.62 -19.77
CA THR A 3 -28.92 32.50 -20.61
C THR A 3 -27.98 32.98 -21.72
N PHE A 4 -26.83 32.32 -21.88
CA PHE A 4 -26.01 32.41 -23.09
C PHE A 4 -26.17 31.13 -23.93
N PRO A 5 -26.27 31.21 -25.26
CA PRO A 5 -26.66 30.09 -26.11
C PRO A 5 -25.48 29.19 -26.49
N ILE A 6 -25.77 27.90 -26.50
CA ILE A 6 -24.96 26.79 -27.01
C ILE A 6 -24.99 26.81 -28.54
N LYS A 7 -23.82 26.75 -29.19
CA LYS A 7 -23.69 26.42 -30.61
C LYS A 7 -23.41 24.93 -30.74
N VAL A 8 -24.24 24.25 -31.53
CA VAL A 8 -24.14 22.85 -31.94
C VAL A 8 -23.81 22.86 -33.42
N ASP A 9 -22.75 22.18 -33.84
CA ASP A 9 -22.50 21.86 -35.25
C ASP A 9 -22.61 20.33 -35.44
N PRO A 10 -23.25 19.85 -36.52
CA PRO A 10 -23.49 18.43 -36.75
C PRO A 10 -22.54 17.80 -37.78
N PHE A 11 -22.48 16.47 -37.71
CA PHE A 11 -22.28 15.53 -38.82
C PHE A 11 -20.87 15.36 -39.43
N GLN A 12 -20.27 14.17 -39.29
CA GLN A 12 -20.29 13.17 -40.37
C GLN A 12 -19.66 11.83 -39.93
N SER A 13 -20.42 10.77 -40.21
CA SER A 13 -20.05 9.35 -40.13
C SER A 13 -19.40 8.89 -41.44
N SER A 14 -18.38 8.04 -41.37
CA SER A 14 -18.03 7.15 -42.49
C SER A 14 -17.53 5.81 -41.97
N ILE A 15 -18.39 4.82 -42.16
CA ILE A 15 -18.18 3.38 -42.03
C ILE A 15 -17.42 2.91 -43.27
N GLN A 16 -16.40 2.06 -43.12
CA GLN A 16 -16.00 1.12 -44.16
C GLN A 16 -15.54 -0.20 -43.53
N THR A 17 -16.40 -1.20 -43.73
CA THR A 17 -16.20 -2.63 -43.54
C THR A 17 -15.55 -3.24 -44.78
N THR A 18 -14.63 -4.19 -44.60
CA THR A 18 -14.37 -5.26 -45.58
C THR A 18 -14.06 -6.56 -44.84
N GLU A 19 -15.01 -7.49 -44.96
CA GLU A 19 -14.87 -8.96 -44.88
C GLU A 19 -13.86 -9.42 -45.96
N GLU A 20 -13.09 -10.50 -45.81
CA GLU A 20 -13.38 -11.93 -46.11
C GLU A 20 -11.94 -12.53 -46.33
N SER A 21 -11.58 -13.80 -46.23
CA SER A 21 -12.26 -15.09 -46.23
C SER A 21 -11.27 -16.15 -45.70
N SER A 22 -11.78 -17.17 -45.03
CA SER A 22 -11.06 -18.40 -44.66
C SER A 22 -11.04 -19.44 -45.80
N ASP A 23 -10.40 -20.58 -45.51
CA ASP A 23 -10.55 -21.91 -46.16
C ASP A 23 -9.57 -22.24 -47.31
N VAL A 24 -9.14 -23.49 -47.56
CA VAL A 24 -8.90 -24.77 -46.84
C VAL A 24 -8.17 -25.64 -47.88
N GLU A 25 -7.12 -26.35 -47.44
CA GLU A 25 -6.67 -27.71 -47.83
C GLU A 25 -6.61 -28.19 -49.31
N ALA A 26 -5.44 -28.72 -49.72
CA ALA A 26 -5.32 -30.01 -50.44
C ALA A 26 -3.84 -30.41 -50.70
N GLN A 27 -3.45 -31.63 -50.27
CA GLN A 27 -2.37 -32.45 -50.86
C GLN A 27 -2.88 -33.12 -52.18
N PRO A 28 -2.17 -34.02 -52.93
CA PRO A 28 -0.83 -34.62 -52.79
C PRO A 28 -0.02 -34.73 -54.12
N SER A 29 1.22 -35.24 -54.09
CA SER A 29 1.66 -36.33 -55.00
C SER A 29 3.09 -36.82 -54.70
N GLN A 30 3.23 -38.15 -54.65
CA GLN A 30 4.48 -38.91 -54.61
C GLN A 30 4.92 -39.31 -56.03
N SER A 31 6.23 -39.33 -56.31
CA SER A 31 6.90 -40.23 -57.28
C SER A 31 8.40 -39.88 -57.32
N SER A 32 9.33 -40.65 -56.73
CA SER A 32 9.90 -41.96 -57.10
C SER A 32 11.37 -41.84 -57.58
N LYS A 33 12.23 -42.74 -57.04
CA LYS A 33 13.48 -43.31 -57.62
C LYS A 33 14.73 -42.38 -57.58
N LYS A 34 15.95 -42.79 -57.20
CA LYS A 34 16.61 -44.09 -56.94
C LYS A 34 17.93 -43.86 -56.15
N SER A 35 18.21 -44.77 -55.22
CA SER A 35 19.49 -45.42 -54.85
C SER A 35 20.84 -44.78 -55.22
N CYS A 36 21.72 -44.52 -54.24
CA CYS A 36 22.88 -45.38 -53.88
C CYS A 36 23.84 -44.71 -52.87
N CYS A 37 24.48 -45.56 -52.08
CA CYS A 37 25.78 -45.39 -51.39
C CYS A 37 25.83 -44.96 -49.91
N ALA A 38 26.61 -45.79 -49.18
CA ALA A 38 27.25 -45.60 -47.88
C ALA A 38 26.36 -45.64 -46.62
N ARG A 39 26.14 -46.87 -46.12
CA ARG A 39 25.71 -47.16 -44.74
C ARG A 39 26.77 -46.65 -43.76
N ILE A 40 26.50 -45.52 -43.11
CA ILE A 40 27.20 -45.11 -41.90
C ILE A 40 26.61 -45.94 -40.73
N PRO A 41 27.43 -46.60 -39.90
CA PRO A 41 26.95 -47.47 -38.83
C PRO A 41 26.05 -46.70 -37.84
N PHE A 42 24.95 -47.35 -37.43
CA PHE A 42 23.84 -46.80 -36.64
C PHE A 42 24.28 -46.06 -35.36
N PHE A 43 25.41 -46.46 -34.77
CA PHE A 43 25.99 -45.84 -33.59
C PHE A 43 26.54 -44.42 -33.82
N CYS A 44 26.91 -44.05 -35.05
CA CYS A 44 27.44 -42.72 -35.37
C CYS A 44 26.33 -41.66 -35.55
N ARG A 45 25.10 -42.08 -35.86
CA ARG A 45 23.94 -41.17 -35.96
C ARG A 45 23.34 -40.81 -34.60
N ILE A 46 23.43 -41.70 -33.61
CA ILE A 46 22.96 -41.43 -32.24
C ILE A 46 23.87 -40.41 -31.53
N LEU A 47 25.19 -40.49 -31.75
CA LEU A 47 26.14 -39.56 -31.12
C LEU A 47 26.07 -38.13 -31.68
N ILE A 48 25.74 -37.96 -32.97
CA ILE A 48 25.55 -36.63 -33.57
C ILE A 48 24.21 -36.01 -33.14
N ILE A 49 23.14 -36.80 -33.01
CA ILE A 49 21.85 -36.31 -32.50
C ILE A 49 21.97 -35.91 -31.02
N LEU A 50 22.67 -36.69 -30.19
CA LEU A 50 22.89 -36.35 -28.78
C LEU A 50 23.81 -35.12 -28.60
N ALA A 51 24.74 -34.87 -29.52
CA ALA A 51 25.58 -33.67 -29.49
C ALA A 51 24.80 -32.41 -29.94
N VAL A 52 23.89 -32.52 -30.91
CA VAL A 52 23.07 -31.37 -31.38
C VAL A 52 21.90 -31.06 -30.44
N THR A 53 21.30 -32.06 -29.79
CA THR A 53 20.27 -31.81 -28.76
C THR A 53 20.86 -31.39 -27.40
N GLY A 54 22.09 -31.82 -27.08
CA GLY A 54 22.82 -31.39 -25.88
C GLY A 54 23.27 -29.91 -25.92
N VAL A 55 23.58 -29.37 -27.10
CA VAL A 55 23.98 -27.97 -27.24
C VAL A 55 22.76 -27.02 -27.36
N LEU A 56 21.64 -27.48 -27.91
CA LEU A 56 20.38 -26.71 -27.90
C LEU A 56 19.70 -26.67 -26.52
N SER A 57 19.86 -27.70 -25.69
CA SER A 57 19.32 -27.70 -24.31
C SER A 57 20.16 -26.91 -23.32
N ALA A 58 21.48 -26.80 -23.53
CA ALA A 58 22.34 -25.92 -22.74
C ALA A 58 22.24 -24.43 -23.16
N GLY A 59 21.99 -24.16 -24.45
CA GLY A 59 21.81 -22.78 -24.96
C GLY A 59 20.45 -22.17 -24.63
N ILE A 60 19.38 -22.97 -24.54
CA ILE A 60 18.05 -22.48 -24.11
C ILE A 60 18.00 -22.25 -22.59
N MET A 61 18.77 -23.01 -21.80
CA MET A 61 18.92 -22.78 -20.36
C MET A 61 19.76 -21.53 -20.03
N TYR A 62 20.63 -21.08 -20.94
CA TYR A 62 21.41 -19.84 -20.77
C TYR A 62 20.70 -18.58 -21.30
N PHE A 63 19.61 -18.72 -22.07
CA PHE A 63 18.76 -17.60 -22.50
C PHE A 63 17.49 -17.43 -21.64
N LEU A 64 17.26 -18.31 -20.67
CA LEU A 64 16.26 -18.15 -19.60
C LEU A 64 16.90 -17.74 -18.26
N GLY A 65 18.23 -17.61 -18.21
CA GLY A 65 18.99 -17.18 -17.04
C GLY A 65 19.33 -15.70 -17.10
N SER A 66 18.32 -14.83 -17.13
CA SER A 66 18.32 -13.42 -16.68
C SER A 66 17.04 -12.74 -17.16
N PHE A 67 15.90 -13.30 -16.79
CA PHE A 67 14.68 -12.51 -16.66
C PHE A 67 14.44 -12.30 -15.16
N THR A 68 15.26 -11.45 -14.55
CA THR A 68 14.96 -10.86 -13.23
C THR A 68 13.89 -9.77 -13.34
N GLY A 69 13.36 -9.51 -14.55
CA GLY A 69 12.36 -8.48 -14.84
C GLY A 69 10.91 -8.83 -14.49
N ILE A 70 10.66 -9.47 -13.35
CA ILE A 70 9.30 -9.55 -12.74
C ILE A 70 9.31 -9.04 -11.29
N THR A 71 10.48 -8.80 -10.67
CA THR A 71 10.54 -8.21 -9.32
C THR A 71 10.29 -6.71 -9.30
N ASP A 72 10.23 -6.06 -10.47
CA ASP A 72 10.14 -4.60 -10.61
C ASP A 72 8.71 -4.08 -10.82
N LEU A 73 7.71 -4.96 -10.73
CA LEU A 73 6.29 -4.60 -10.90
C LEU A 73 5.52 -4.48 -9.57
N PHE A 74 6.11 -4.89 -8.44
CA PHE A 74 5.50 -4.85 -7.10
C PHE A 74 6.55 -4.62 -6.01
N ASN A 75 7.53 -3.74 -6.25
CA ASN A 75 8.48 -3.38 -5.22
C ASN A 75 7.84 -2.31 -4.34
N ASP A 76 7.29 -2.73 -3.21
CA ASP A 76 6.81 -1.80 -2.19
C ASP A 76 7.94 -0.85 -1.82
N ASP A 77 7.70 0.46 -1.92
CA ASP A 77 8.75 1.47 -1.72
C ASP A 77 8.99 1.70 -0.22
N TRP A 78 9.77 0.80 0.37
CA TRP A 78 10.18 0.85 1.77
C TRP A 78 11.24 1.93 2.03
N ASP A 79 11.96 2.42 1.03
CA ASP A 79 13.17 3.22 1.26
C ASP A 79 12.87 4.55 1.98
N LEU A 80 11.67 5.11 1.79
CA LEU A 80 11.25 6.35 2.43
C LEU A 80 10.48 6.13 3.75
N GLU A 81 9.70 5.05 3.81
CA GLU A 81 8.73 4.74 4.88
C GLU A 81 9.09 3.47 5.66
N ASP A 82 10.37 3.05 5.70
CA ASP A 82 10.86 2.00 6.62
C ASP A 82 10.88 2.53 8.07
N ILE A 83 9.67 2.66 8.61
CA ILE A 83 9.35 3.07 9.96
C ILE A 83 8.47 2.01 10.58
N SER A 84 8.78 1.60 11.81
CA SER A 84 7.98 0.58 12.50
C SER A 84 7.81 0.89 13.98
N TRP A 85 6.72 0.37 14.54
CA TRP A 85 6.56 0.33 15.98
C TRP A 85 7.67 -0.51 16.63
N PRO A 86 8.08 -0.19 17.88
CA PRO A 86 8.98 -1.04 18.66
C PRO A 86 8.43 -2.46 18.72
N ASN A 87 9.22 -3.44 18.30
CA ASN A 87 8.78 -4.82 18.22
C ASN A 87 9.94 -5.80 18.44
N ASP A 88 9.58 -7.03 18.82
CA ASP A 88 10.48 -8.17 19.06
C ASP A 88 10.23 -9.31 18.07
N ARG A 89 9.57 -9.03 16.94
CA ARG A 89 9.16 -10.00 15.91
C ARG A 89 8.14 -11.05 16.36
N ASN A 90 7.38 -10.81 17.44
CA ASN A 90 6.31 -11.69 17.92
C ASN A 90 4.92 -11.04 17.79
N GLY A 91 4.66 -10.41 16.65
CA GLY A 91 3.46 -9.63 16.36
C GLY A 91 3.45 -8.26 17.05
N LEU A 92 2.53 -7.40 16.62
CA LEU A 92 2.31 -6.06 17.15
C LEU A 92 0.99 -6.00 17.93
N ARG A 93 1.07 -5.60 19.20
CA ARG A 93 -0.09 -5.21 20.00
C ARG A 93 -0.17 -3.70 20.02
N LEU A 94 -1.22 -3.13 19.44
CA LEU A 94 -1.36 -1.68 19.34
C LEU A 94 -2.70 -1.20 19.90
N GLY A 95 -2.64 -0.09 20.64
CA GLY A 95 -3.83 0.66 21.05
C GLY A 95 -4.22 1.64 19.95
N LEU A 96 -5.50 1.63 19.57
CA LEU A 96 -6.10 2.65 18.73
C LEU A 96 -6.97 3.56 19.57
N VAL A 97 -6.86 4.86 19.36
CA VAL A 97 -7.72 5.87 19.96
C VAL A 97 -8.69 6.37 18.90
N ASN A 98 -9.95 5.92 18.97
CA ASN A 98 -11.02 6.45 18.13
C ASN A 98 -11.43 7.84 18.64
N SER A 99 -11.02 8.89 17.90
CA SER A 99 -11.36 10.29 18.10
C SER A 99 -12.22 10.82 16.94
N LEU A 100 -12.88 9.93 16.20
CA LEU A 100 -13.72 10.29 15.06
C LEU A 100 -15.10 10.81 15.53
N THR A 101 -15.81 11.52 14.66
CA THR A 101 -17.25 11.80 14.84
C THR A 101 -18.06 10.52 14.63
N ASP A 102 -19.27 10.48 15.20
CA ASP A 102 -20.08 9.25 15.24
C ASP A 102 -20.44 8.68 13.86
N ASP A 103 -20.51 9.52 12.82
CA ASP A 103 -20.78 9.09 11.44
C ASP A 103 -19.65 8.25 10.82
N TRP A 104 -18.45 8.30 11.40
CA TRP A 104 -17.29 7.52 10.97
C TRP A 104 -17.15 6.16 11.65
N ASP A 105 -17.89 5.91 12.75
CA ASP A 105 -17.72 4.69 13.56
C ASP A 105 -17.88 3.40 12.75
N GLY A 106 -18.80 3.38 11.77
CA GLY A 106 -19.01 2.23 10.90
C GLY A 106 -17.75 1.88 10.11
N TYR A 107 -17.20 2.86 9.39
CA TYR A 107 -16.00 2.67 8.56
C TYR A 107 -14.77 2.34 9.41
N PHE A 108 -14.61 3.01 10.57
CA PHE A 108 -13.51 2.72 11.49
C PHE A 108 -13.54 1.27 11.98
N ASN A 109 -14.70 0.81 12.47
CA ASN A 109 -14.82 -0.55 12.98
C ASN A 109 -14.61 -1.60 11.87
N GLU A 110 -15.09 -1.33 10.65
CA GLU A 110 -14.87 -2.22 9.50
C GLU A 110 -13.38 -2.30 9.14
N ALA A 111 -12.72 -1.16 8.93
CA ALA A 111 -11.30 -1.14 8.57
C ALA A 111 -10.39 -1.74 9.67
N VAL A 112 -10.68 -1.48 10.95
CA VAL A 112 -9.94 -2.09 12.07
C VAL A 112 -10.15 -3.60 12.12
N ASN A 113 -11.37 -4.09 11.89
CA ASN A 113 -11.63 -5.53 11.84
C ASN A 113 -10.92 -6.19 10.65
N ASP A 114 -10.83 -5.52 9.52
CA ASP A 114 -10.13 -6.02 8.34
C ASP A 114 -8.61 -6.14 8.59
N TRP A 115 -8.00 -5.12 9.18
CA TRP A 115 -6.58 -5.18 9.56
C TRP A 115 -6.30 -6.18 10.70
N ASP A 116 -7.17 -6.27 11.71
CA ASP A 116 -7.03 -7.22 12.84
C ASP A 116 -7.22 -8.69 12.42
N GLN A 117 -7.57 -8.98 11.16
CA GLN A 117 -7.49 -10.34 10.62
C GLN A 117 -6.04 -10.83 10.47
N SER A 118 -5.09 -9.92 10.27
CA SER A 118 -3.66 -10.25 10.12
C SER A 118 -3.11 -11.04 11.30
N PRO A 119 -2.39 -12.16 11.11
CA PRO A 119 -1.78 -12.92 12.22
C PRO A 119 -0.71 -12.12 12.97
N SER A 120 -0.26 -11.01 12.40
CA SER A 120 0.77 -10.12 12.95
C SER A 120 0.19 -9.03 13.84
N LEU A 121 -1.13 -8.79 13.83
CA LEU A 121 -1.77 -7.71 14.59
C LEU A 121 -2.71 -8.24 15.68
N VAL A 122 -2.72 -7.55 16.82
CA VAL A 122 -3.79 -7.56 17.82
C VAL A 122 -4.09 -6.13 18.21
N LEU A 123 -5.26 -5.65 17.80
CA LEU A 123 -5.68 -4.26 17.96
C LEU A 123 -6.60 -4.10 19.18
N SER A 124 -6.41 -3.02 19.94
CA SER A 124 -7.26 -2.67 21.09
C SER A 124 -7.80 -1.26 20.94
N ILE A 125 -9.12 -1.12 20.95
CA ILE A 125 -9.78 0.18 20.72
C ILE A 125 -10.08 0.84 22.07
N ASN A 126 -9.62 2.07 22.23
CA ASN A 126 -10.05 3.00 23.26
C ASN A 126 -10.85 4.12 22.58
N VAL A 127 -12.01 4.45 23.12
CA VAL A 127 -12.87 5.50 22.58
C VAL A 127 -12.62 6.79 23.38
N MET A 128 -12.21 7.86 22.69
CA MET A 128 -12.04 9.20 23.27
C MET A 128 -12.92 10.20 22.51
N LYS A 129 -14.22 10.12 22.77
CA LYS A 129 -15.22 11.04 22.21
C LYS A 129 -15.44 12.19 23.20
N ALA A 130 -14.67 13.28 23.10
CA ALA A 130 -14.94 14.56 23.78
C ALA A 130 -13.91 15.68 23.52
N ALA A 131 -13.19 15.73 22.40
CA ALA A 131 -12.39 16.92 22.08
C ALA A 131 -13.32 18.01 21.53
N VAL A 132 -13.32 19.20 22.16
CA VAL A 132 -14.14 20.35 21.74
C VAL A 132 -13.51 21.05 20.54
N ASP A 133 -12.20 20.89 20.36
CA ASP A 133 -11.44 21.41 19.23
C ASP A 133 -10.81 20.29 18.37
N GLN A 134 -10.59 20.59 17.09
CA GLN A 134 -10.05 19.66 16.10
C GLN A 134 -8.56 19.35 16.34
N GLU A 135 -7.80 20.30 16.88
CA GLU A 135 -6.37 20.17 17.13
C GLU A 135 -6.09 19.15 18.24
N GLU A 136 -6.80 19.22 19.36
CA GLU A 136 -6.77 18.26 20.47
C GLU A 136 -7.26 16.88 20.02
N ARG A 137 -8.25 16.86 19.11
CA ARG A 137 -8.82 15.62 18.56
C ARG A 137 -7.86 14.84 17.68
N CYS A 138 -6.86 15.51 17.10
CA CYS A 138 -5.88 14.92 16.20
C CYS A 138 -4.44 15.03 16.72
N SER A 139 -4.24 15.22 18.02
CA SER A 139 -2.90 15.32 18.61
C SER A 139 -2.23 13.97 18.82
N HIS A 140 -0.89 13.95 18.74
CA HIS A 140 -0.08 12.78 19.06
C HIS A 140 -0.26 12.32 20.51
N ILE A 141 -0.37 11.00 20.70
CA ILE A 141 -0.32 10.32 22.00
C ILE A 141 0.70 9.17 21.91
N ASP A 142 1.67 9.16 22.82
CA ASP A 142 2.73 8.14 22.84
C ASP A 142 2.16 6.71 22.94
N ASN A 143 2.71 5.80 22.14
CA ASN A 143 2.42 4.36 22.07
C ASN A 143 1.01 3.97 21.58
N VAL A 144 0.29 4.87 20.93
CA VAL A 144 -1.00 4.56 20.30
C VAL A 144 -1.08 5.16 18.90
N MET A 145 -1.91 4.55 18.07
CA MET A 145 -2.40 5.20 16.86
C MET A 145 -3.69 5.94 17.20
N ARG A 146 -3.73 7.24 16.98
CA ARG A 146 -4.96 8.00 17.05
C ARG A 146 -5.60 8.07 15.67
N VAL A 147 -6.91 7.93 15.62
CA VAL A 147 -7.68 8.09 14.39
C VAL A 147 -8.72 9.18 14.59
N CYS A 148 -8.74 10.16 13.70
CA CYS A 148 -9.60 11.33 13.81
C CYS A 148 -10.03 11.85 12.43
N ASN A 149 -10.97 12.78 12.41
CA ASN A 149 -11.43 13.48 11.22
C ASN A 149 -11.49 14.98 11.50
N GLY A 150 -11.88 15.78 10.51
CA GLY A 150 -12.11 17.20 10.68
C GLY A 150 -12.33 17.92 9.36
N GLU A 151 -12.79 19.17 9.44
CA GLU A 151 -12.91 20.04 8.28
C GLU A 151 -11.60 20.82 8.10
N TYR A 152 -10.74 20.31 7.23
CA TYR A 152 -9.44 20.93 6.93
C TYR A 152 -9.48 21.81 5.68
N GLY A 153 -10.62 21.89 5.00
CA GLY A 153 -10.76 22.61 3.75
C GLY A 153 -10.15 21.89 2.54
N ASN A 154 -10.13 22.57 1.41
CA ASN A 154 -9.68 22.02 0.13
C ASN A 154 -8.15 22.14 -0.04
N MET A 155 -7.41 21.48 0.83
CA MET A 155 -5.93 21.52 0.87
C MET A 155 -5.24 20.52 -0.08
N GLY A 156 -5.99 19.86 -0.97
CA GLY A 156 -5.44 18.93 -1.96
C GLY A 156 -5.25 17.49 -1.47
N TRP A 157 -5.77 17.15 -0.29
CA TRP A 157 -5.65 15.82 0.30
C TRP A 157 -6.95 15.36 0.96
N GLN A 158 -7.20 14.05 0.89
CA GLN A 158 -8.38 13.39 1.47
C GLN A 158 -8.03 12.63 2.76
N GLY A 159 -6.82 12.10 2.87
CA GLY A 159 -6.29 11.44 4.05
C GLY A 159 -4.84 11.83 4.33
N VAL A 160 -4.45 11.73 5.61
CA VAL A 160 -3.08 11.93 6.07
C VAL A 160 -2.75 10.91 7.16
N ASN A 161 -1.52 10.40 7.15
CA ASN A 161 -0.92 9.76 8.31
C ASN A 161 0.31 10.55 8.77
N GLU A 162 0.35 10.88 10.06
CA GLU A 162 1.55 11.39 10.72
C GLU A 162 2.16 10.31 11.61
N ALA A 163 3.42 10.00 11.39
CA ALA A 163 4.20 9.12 12.25
C ALA A 163 5.26 9.95 12.99
N LEU A 164 5.10 10.10 14.31
CA LEU A 164 6.13 10.67 15.17
C LEU A 164 7.17 9.59 15.47
N PHE A 165 8.44 9.84 15.22
CA PHE A 165 9.49 8.85 15.36
C PHE A 165 10.80 9.41 15.91
N ILE A 166 11.65 8.48 16.34
CA ILE A 166 13.06 8.71 16.64
C ILE A 166 13.89 7.73 15.82
N GLU A 167 15.15 8.06 15.58
CA GLU A 167 16.09 7.12 14.96
C GLU A 167 16.85 6.35 16.06
N ASP A 168 17.01 5.03 15.89
CA ASP A 168 17.85 4.24 16.77
C ASP A 168 19.31 4.69 16.61
N PRO A 169 20.00 5.07 17.69
CA PRO A 169 21.36 5.59 17.61
C PRO A 169 22.40 4.55 17.15
N ASN A 170 22.07 3.26 17.12
CA ASN A 170 23.00 2.20 16.76
C ASN A 170 22.98 1.87 15.26
N ASP A 171 21.81 1.82 14.65
CA ASP A 171 21.62 1.40 13.25
C ASP A 171 20.83 2.39 12.38
N GLY A 172 20.35 3.49 12.96
CA GLY A 172 19.60 4.52 12.24
C GLY A 172 18.17 4.16 11.90
N LYS A 173 17.65 3.02 12.41
CA LYS A 173 16.29 2.58 12.13
C LYS A 173 15.26 3.58 12.68
N LYS A 174 14.24 3.92 11.90
CA LYS A 174 13.12 4.77 12.35
C LYS A 174 12.16 3.99 13.24
N ILE A 175 12.06 4.40 14.50
CA ILE A 175 11.20 3.80 15.51
C ILE A 175 10.01 4.72 15.78
N MET A 176 8.81 4.25 15.42
CA MET A 176 7.57 4.96 15.62
C MET A 176 7.23 5.07 17.11
N ILE A 177 6.91 6.28 17.56
CA ILE A 177 6.51 6.58 18.92
C ILE A 177 5.00 6.76 19.02
N SER A 178 4.39 7.40 18.02
CA SER A 178 2.94 7.53 17.88
C SER A 178 2.57 7.69 16.41
N SER A 179 1.31 7.41 16.07
CA SER A 179 0.76 7.71 14.74
C SER A 179 -0.59 8.41 14.86
N VAL A 180 -0.89 9.32 13.94
CA VAL A 180 -2.20 9.97 13.80
C VAL A 180 -2.69 9.77 12.36
N ALA A 181 -3.81 9.08 12.19
CA ALA A 181 -4.52 8.96 10.93
C ALA A 181 -5.67 9.98 10.89
N ILE A 182 -5.69 10.83 9.87
CA ILE A 182 -6.56 12.01 9.76
C ILE A 182 -7.40 11.95 8.48
N MET A 183 -8.71 12.04 8.64
CA MET A 183 -9.68 11.97 7.55
C MET A 183 -10.23 13.36 7.26
N ASN A 184 -10.08 13.86 6.04
CA ASN A 184 -10.54 15.20 5.68
C ASN A 184 -12.03 15.21 5.31
N ASP A 185 -12.89 15.65 6.22
CA ASP A 185 -14.33 15.74 5.98
C ASP A 185 -14.68 16.72 4.85
N SER A 186 -13.84 17.73 4.60
CA SER A 186 -14.05 18.67 3.50
C SER A 186 -14.03 17.98 2.14
N TYR A 187 -13.29 16.87 2.00
CA TYR A 187 -13.32 16.03 0.81
C TYR A 187 -14.30 14.87 0.94
N LEU A 188 -14.31 14.19 2.09
CA LEU A 188 -14.90 12.87 2.25
C LEU A 188 -16.39 12.88 2.63
N SER A 189 -16.91 13.97 3.21
CA SER A 189 -18.30 14.04 3.71
C SER A 189 -19.36 13.65 2.66
N LYS A 190 -19.10 13.92 1.38
CA LYS A 190 -20.00 13.64 0.24
C LYS A 190 -19.51 12.53 -0.69
N LYS A 191 -18.47 11.79 -0.31
CA LYS A 191 -17.96 10.66 -1.10
C LYS A 191 -18.72 9.38 -0.80
N SER A 192 -18.52 8.37 -1.65
CA SER A 192 -19.12 7.05 -1.46
C SER A 192 -18.58 6.38 -0.20
N ASP A 193 -19.36 5.44 0.33
CA ASP A 193 -18.94 4.59 1.46
C ASP A 193 -17.63 3.85 1.15
N ALA A 194 -17.47 3.37 -0.08
CA ALA A 194 -16.26 2.71 -0.53
C ALA A 194 -15.03 3.63 -0.47
N GLN A 195 -15.16 4.90 -0.87
CA GLN A 195 -14.05 5.86 -0.80
C GLN A 195 -13.69 6.21 0.65
N LYS A 196 -14.69 6.41 1.52
CA LYS A 196 -14.47 6.64 2.95
C LYS A 196 -13.73 5.47 3.60
N LEU A 197 -14.15 4.25 3.29
CA LEU A 197 -13.54 3.03 3.81
C LEU A 197 -12.12 2.81 3.24
N TYR A 198 -11.92 3.10 1.94
CA TYR A 198 -10.60 3.09 1.31
C TYR A 198 -9.63 4.03 2.04
N VAL A 199 -9.97 5.30 2.24
CA VAL A 199 -9.09 6.26 2.94
C VAL A 199 -8.83 5.82 4.39
N MET A 200 -9.88 5.38 5.10
CA MET A 200 -9.71 4.87 6.46
C MET A 200 -8.72 3.69 6.51
N CYS A 201 -8.88 2.72 5.61
CA CYS A 201 -7.99 1.56 5.52
C CYS A 201 -6.56 1.96 5.17
N HIS A 202 -6.40 2.88 4.22
CA HIS A 202 -5.13 3.40 3.73
C HIS A 202 -4.33 4.05 4.86
N GLU A 203 -4.92 5.02 5.56
CA GLU A 203 -4.22 5.75 6.62
C GLU A 203 -3.94 4.88 7.85
N LEU A 204 -4.77 3.88 8.13
CA LEU A 204 -4.46 2.85 9.14
C LEU A 204 -3.23 2.03 8.73
N GLY A 205 -3.12 1.65 7.46
CA GLY A 205 -1.97 0.92 6.91
C GLY A 205 -0.65 1.67 7.12
N HIS A 206 -0.60 2.95 6.77
CA HIS A 206 0.54 3.81 7.10
C HIS A 206 0.81 3.91 8.59
N GLY A 207 -0.24 3.98 9.41
CA GLY A 207 -0.08 3.96 10.85
C GLY A 207 0.52 2.66 11.40
N PHE A 208 0.44 1.56 10.67
CA PHE A 208 1.17 0.32 10.98
C PHE A 208 2.59 0.31 10.41
N GLY A 209 3.02 1.35 9.68
CA GLY A 209 4.34 1.44 9.05
C GLY A 209 4.41 0.75 7.69
N LEU A 210 3.28 0.49 7.03
CA LEU A 210 3.27 -0.05 5.67
C LEU A 210 3.40 1.09 4.65
N PRO A 211 4.26 0.95 3.63
CA PRO A 211 4.28 1.86 2.50
C PRO A 211 3.15 1.51 1.51
N HIS A 212 3.05 2.29 0.43
CA HIS A 212 2.19 1.94 -0.70
C HIS A 212 2.67 0.68 -1.44
N ARG A 213 1.72 0.05 -2.14
CA ARG A 213 1.93 -1.16 -2.96
C ARG A 213 2.13 -0.83 -4.44
N ASP A 214 1.30 0.07 -4.97
CA ASP A 214 1.43 0.61 -6.32
C ASP A 214 1.00 2.08 -6.28
N GLU A 215 1.88 2.94 -6.80
CA GLU A 215 1.71 4.39 -6.77
C GLU A 215 1.26 4.94 -8.14
N ILE A 216 0.93 4.05 -9.08
CA ILE A 216 0.57 4.37 -10.45
C ILE A 216 -0.90 4.00 -10.70
N THR A 217 -1.78 4.99 -10.65
CA THR A 217 -3.25 4.83 -10.73
C THR A 217 -3.84 4.14 -11.96
N TRP A 218 -3.07 4.03 -13.05
CA TRP A 218 -3.49 3.37 -14.29
C TRP A 218 -2.93 1.95 -14.43
N ASN A 219 -2.15 1.48 -13.47
CA ASN A 219 -1.76 0.09 -13.41
C ASN A 219 -2.95 -0.79 -13.05
N LYS A 220 -2.75 -2.10 -13.21
CA LYS A 220 -3.75 -3.06 -12.80
C LYS A 220 -3.86 -3.02 -11.27
N ASN A 221 -5.00 -2.51 -10.84
CA ASN A 221 -5.50 -2.54 -9.48
C ASN A 221 -5.21 -3.87 -8.75
N LEU A 222 -4.55 -3.77 -7.60
CA LEU A 222 -4.09 -4.87 -6.77
C LEU A 222 -5.14 -5.35 -5.76
N GLY A 223 -6.22 -4.59 -5.58
CA GLY A 223 -7.28 -4.90 -4.61
C GLY A 223 -6.84 -4.70 -3.16
N SER A 224 -5.88 -3.79 -2.93
CA SER A 224 -5.40 -3.39 -1.61
C SER A 224 -5.73 -1.93 -1.36
N CYS A 225 -6.10 -1.57 -0.13
CA CYS A 225 -6.27 -0.17 0.23
C CYS A 225 -4.97 0.64 0.26
N LEU A 226 -3.81 0.01 0.08
CA LEU A 226 -2.51 0.66 -0.10
C LEU A 226 -2.13 0.85 -1.57
N ASP A 227 -3.04 0.55 -2.49
CA ASP A 227 -2.92 0.80 -3.93
C ASP A 227 -3.62 2.10 -4.33
N TYR A 228 -2.95 2.93 -5.11
CA TYR A 228 -3.53 4.15 -5.67
C TYR A 228 -4.55 3.84 -6.75
N THR A 229 -5.79 4.24 -6.50
CA THR A 229 -6.92 3.80 -7.31
C THR A 229 -8.05 4.80 -7.37
N ASN A 230 -8.76 4.77 -8.49
CA ASN A 230 -10.07 5.41 -8.65
C ASN A 230 -11.24 4.40 -8.52
N ASP A 231 -10.93 3.11 -8.31
CA ASP A 231 -11.89 2.05 -8.06
C ASP A 231 -11.84 1.64 -6.59
N TYR A 232 -12.54 2.41 -5.77
CA TYR A 232 -12.55 2.21 -4.33
C TYR A 232 -13.30 0.94 -3.89
N GLU A 233 -14.22 0.42 -4.71
CA GLU A 233 -15.02 -0.75 -4.31
C GLU A 233 -14.16 -2.00 -4.12
N VAL A 234 -13.15 -2.16 -4.96
CA VAL A 234 -12.24 -3.31 -4.89
C VAL A 234 -11.03 -3.06 -3.99
N ASN A 235 -10.73 -1.81 -3.62
CA ASN A 235 -9.57 -1.43 -2.77
C ASN A 235 -9.93 -0.97 -1.37
N ARG A 236 -11.18 -1.07 -0.94
CA ARG A 236 -11.58 -0.56 0.38
C ARG A 236 -11.00 -1.32 1.59
N LYS A 237 -10.16 -2.34 1.39
CA LYS A 237 -9.66 -3.26 2.44
C LYS A 237 -8.22 -3.68 2.16
N PRO A 238 -7.47 -4.21 3.14
CA PRO A 238 -6.12 -4.71 2.91
C PRO A 238 -6.13 -5.99 2.07
N ASP A 239 -5.08 -6.20 1.28
CA ASP A 239 -4.77 -7.48 0.65
C ASP A 239 -4.23 -8.45 1.72
N GLN A 240 -5.01 -9.48 2.00
CA GLN A 240 -4.70 -10.51 2.98
C GLN A 240 -3.44 -11.32 2.65
N ASN A 241 -3.00 -11.33 1.39
CA ASN A 241 -1.77 -12.01 1.02
C ASN A 241 -0.59 -11.10 1.27
N VAL A 242 -0.53 -9.94 0.61
CA VAL A 242 0.71 -9.19 0.58
C VAL A 242 0.82 -8.17 1.71
N ASP A 243 -0.23 -7.43 2.04
CA ASP A 243 -0.18 -6.48 3.15
C ASP A 243 0.06 -7.23 4.48
N PHE A 244 -0.49 -8.43 4.62
CA PHE A 244 -0.25 -9.26 5.81
C PHE A 244 1.17 -9.85 5.84
N GLN A 245 1.74 -10.22 4.69
CA GLN A 245 3.15 -10.63 4.59
C GLN A 245 4.10 -9.47 4.92
N ASN A 246 3.75 -8.25 4.53
CA ASN A 246 4.50 -7.05 4.91
C ASN A 246 4.44 -6.81 6.42
N LEU A 247 3.27 -6.96 7.04
CA LEU A 247 3.15 -6.91 8.50
C LEU A 247 3.94 -8.02 9.20
N GLU A 248 3.99 -9.23 8.65
CA GLU A 248 4.86 -10.30 9.16
C GLU A 248 6.35 -9.96 8.97
N THR A 249 6.70 -9.29 7.88
CA THR A 249 8.07 -8.81 7.64
C THR A 249 8.48 -7.73 8.63
N LEU A 250 7.56 -6.85 9.06
CA LEU A 250 7.82 -5.84 10.07
C LEU A 250 7.82 -6.41 11.49
N TYR A 251 6.78 -7.18 11.84
CA TYR A 251 6.41 -7.49 13.21
C TYR A 251 6.45 -8.98 13.54
N GLY A 252 6.64 -9.87 12.56
CA GLY A 252 6.45 -11.30 12.72
C GLY A 252 5.00 -11.66 13.06
N VAL A 253 4.77 -12.93 13.44
CA VAL A 253 3.43 -13.44 13.76
C VAL A 253 3.30 -13.82 15.24
N PHE A 254 2.11 -13.66 15.80
CA PHE A 254 1.84 -14.13 17.15
C PHE A 254 1.85 -15.65 17.21
N GLN A 255 2.74 -16.23 18.02
CA GLN A 255 2.73 -17.67 18.32
C GLN A 255 1.41 -18.14 18.96
N ASN A 256 0.68 -17.24 19.64
CA ASN A 256 -0.63 -17.51 20.25
C ASN A 256 -1.51 -16.25 20.25
N LYS A 257 -2.09 -15.90 19.09
CA LYS A 257 -2.95 -14.71 18.92
C LYS A 257 -4.13 -14.67 19.90
N ASN A 258 -4.74 -15.83 20.17
CA ASN A 258 -5.92 -15.97 21.04
C ASN A 258 -5.63 -15.83 22.54
N ARG A 259 -4.37 -15.69 22.95
CA ARG A 259 -4.07 -15.11 24.26
C ARG A 259 -4.35 -13.60 24.18
N ARG A 260 -5.64 -13.24 24.16
CA ARG A 260 -6.10 -11.95 24.71
C ARG A 260 -5.53 -11.94 26.11
N LEU A 261 -4.51 -11.12 26.33
CA LEU A 261 -3.91 -10.97 27.65
C LEU A 261 -5.06 -10.62 28.59
N ILE A 262 -5.40 -11.55 29.47
CA ILE A 262 -6.25 -11.30 30.63
C ILE A 262 -5.52 -10.21 31.36
N ARG A 263 -6.00 -8.98 31.14
CA ARG A 263 -5.57 -7.76 31.83
C ARG A 263 -4.08 -7.87 32.09
N ASP A 264 -3.28 -7.79 31.03
CA ASP A 264 -1.88 -7.46 31.24
C ASP A 264 -1.95 -6.29 32.20
N ARG A 265 -1.40 -6.47 33.40
CA ARG A 265 -1.23 -5.33 34.27
C ARG A 265 -0.45 -4.42 33.36
N GLN A 266 -1.11 -3.41 32.79
CA GLN A 266 -0.50 -2.12 32.54
C GLN A 266 0.14 -1.84 33.90
N LYS A 267 1.36 -2.34 34.08
CA LYS A 267 2.28 -1.91 35.12
C LYS A 267 2.20 -0.44 34.92
N LYS A 268 1.48 0.26 35.80
CA LYS A 268 1.09 1.66 35.67
C LYS A 268 2.12 2.35 34.76
N ARG A 269 1.80 2.41 33.46
CA ARG A 269 2.27 3.46 32.58
C ARG A 269 1.26 4.62 32.74
N GLY A 270 0.62 4.72 33.92
CA GLY A 270 0.28 6.01 34.45
C GLY A 270 1.62 6.68 34.73
N ASP A 271 1.85 7.81 34.06
CA ASP A 271 3.07 8.61 34.17
C ASP A 271 4.32 8.04 33.49
N VAL A 272 4.18 7.37 32.33
CA VAL A 272 5.27 7.50 31.34
C VAL A 272 5.12 8.89 30.78
N ASP A 273 5.84 9.79 31.42
CA ASP A 273 6.13 11.14 30.96
C ASP A 273 6.10 11.17 29.44
N SER A 274 5.12 11.89 28.89
CA SER A 274 4.79 12.00 27.47
C SER A 274 5.90 12.74 26.72
N LYS A 275 7.13 12.28 26.87
CA LYS A 275 8.36 13.01 26.58
C LYS A 275 8.39 13.45 25.13
N TYR A 276 7.94 12.57 24.23
CA TYR A 276 7.95 12.81 22.80
C TYR A 276 6.66 13.50 22.34
N SER A 277 5.49 13.04 22.77
CA SER A 277 4.23 13.73 22.48
C SER A 277 4.18 15.17 23.04
N LYS A 278 4.84 15.47 24.16
CA LYS A 278 4.97 16.85 24.67
C LYS A 278 5.75 17.71 23.68
N VAL A 279 6.86 17.22 23.13
CA VAL A 279 7.61 17.94 22.08
C VAL A 279 6.68 18.20 20.90
N ALA A 280 5.93 17.19 20.47
CA ALA A 280 4.91 17.29 19.43
C ALA A 280 3.63 18.07 19.84
N GLN A 281 3.50 18.57 21.06
CA GLN A 281 2.37 19.43 21.46
C GLN A 281 2.84 20.86 21.72
N THR A 282 4.10 21.04 22.14
CA THR A 282 4.70 22.35 22.39
C THR A 282 5.34 22.96 21.14
N THR A 283 5.74 22.14 20.19
CA THR A 283 6.27 22.59 18.90
C THR A 283 5.11 22.77 17.95
N THR A 284 4.91 23.98 17.43
CA THR A 284 3.98 24.22 16.32
C THR A 284 4.68 23.83 15.02
N TRP A 285 4.17 22.83 14.30
CA TRP A 285 4.54 22.56 12.90
C TRP A 285 3.29 22.51 12.04
N ASN A 286 3.45 22.83 10.77
CA ASN A 286 2.45 22.56 9.76
C ASN A 286 2.88 21.35 8.92
N TYR A 287 1.92 20.52 8.55
CA TYR A 287 2.10 19.31 7.74
C TYR A 287 3.00 19.54 6.51
N GLN A 288 2.87 20.68 5.82
CA GLN A 288 3.60 20.99 4.56
C GLN A 288 4.84 21.90 4.75
N GLU A 289 5.14 22.35 5.96
CA GLU A 289 6.30 23.23 6.21
C GLU A 289 7.62 22.46 6.39
N GLY A 290 7.53 21.12 6.45
CA GLY A 290 8.67 20.23 6.55
C GLY A 290 9.49 20.11 5.27
N ARG A 291 10.55 19.32 5.34
CA ARG A 291 11.34 18.92 4.17
C ARG A 291 10.50 17.96 3.32
N LEU A 292 10.14 18.37 2.11
CA LEU A 292 9.55 17.49 1.10
C LEU A 292 10.55 16.38 0.73
N LEU A 293 10.15 15.13 0.97
CA LEU A 293 10.93 13.93 0.63
C LEU A 293 10.49 13.34 -0.71
N LEU A 294 9.18 13.32 -0.96
CA LEU A 294 8.58 12.73 -2.16
C LEU A 294 7.34 13.52 -2.58
N SER A 295 7.15 13.70 -3.88
CA SER A 295 5.95 14.31 -4.47
C SER A 295 5.60 13.56 -5.75
N LEU A 296 4.45 12.90 -5.72
CA LEU A 296 3.84 12.18 -6.84
C LEU A 296 2.41 12.73 -7.06
N PRO A 297 1.72 12.32 -8.14
CA PRO A 297 0.36 12.80 -8.41
C PRO A 297 -0.61 12.59 -7.24
N LEU A 298 -0.56 11.42 -6.60
CA LEU A 298 -1.44 11.05 -5.48
C LEU A 298 -0.76 11.01 -4.10
N LYS A 299 0.54 11.31 -4.03
CA LYS A 299 1.36 11.23 -2.80
C LYS A 299 2.15 12.48 -2.57
N GLU A 300 2.23 12.94 -1.33
CA GLU A 300 3.35 13.75 -0.88
C GLU A 300 3.84 13.23 0.47
N VAL A 301 5.16 13.24 0.68
CA VAL A 301 5.78 12.87 1.96
C VAL A 301 6.66 14.00 2.44
N TYR A 302 6.43 14.43 3.68
CA TYR A 302 7.19 15.48 4.35
C TYR A 302 7.85 14.94 5.62
N GLU A 303 9.05 15.43 5.93
CA GLU A 303 9.72 15.21 7.20
C GLU A 303 9.90 16.53 7.95
N ASN A 304 9.40 16.59 9.18
CA ASN A 304 9.59 17.70 10.10
C ASN A 304 10.52 17.28 11.24
N ASP A 305 11.60 18.02 11.50
CA ASP A 305 12.45 17.83 12.68
C ASP A 305 11.96 18.73 13.80
N LEU A 306 11.46 18.13 14.88
CA LEU A 306 10.93 18.83 16.05
C LEU A 306 12.01 19.12 17.10
N GLY A 307 13.26 18.78 16.82
CA GLY A 307 14.38 18.86 17.74
C GLY A 307 14.47 17.67 18.70
N ASN A 308 15.60 17.59 19.42
CA ASN A 308 15.89 16.52 20.39
C ASN A 308 15.84 15.09 19.80
N GLY A 309 16.10 14.96 18.49
CA GLY A 309 16.05 13.68 17.77
C GLY A 309 14.64 13.17 17.50
N VAL A 310 13.63 14.02 17.66
CA VAL A 310 12.22 13.71 17.40
C VAL A 310 11.83 14.28 16.04
N LYS A 311 11.26 13.44 15.19
CA LYS A 311 10.81 13.83 13.85
C LYS A 311 9.37 13.38 13.62
N VAL A 312 8.68 14.04 12.68
CA VAL A 312 7.38 13.64 12.16
C VAL A 312 7.53 13.35 10.68
N LEU A 313 7.12 12.16 10.26
CA LEU A 313 6.90 11.82 8.86
C LEU A 313 5.42 11.99 8.56
N THR A 314 5.09 12.84 7.60
CA THR A 314 3.70 13.10 7.19
C THR A 314 3.51 12.59 5.78
N THR A 315 2.64 11.59 5.60
CA THR A 315 2.25 11.04 4.29
C THR A 315 0.86 11.54 3.94
N PHE A 316 0.73 12.19 2.78
CA PHE A 316 -0.53 12.68 2.24
C PHE A 316 -1.07 11.74 1.17
N LEU A 317 -2.32 11.33 1.31
CA LEU A 317 -3.13 10.83 0.22
C LEU A 317 -3.82 12.00 -0.47
N LYS A 318 -3.30 12.40 -1.62
CA LYS A 318 -3.82 13.55 -2.37
C LYS A 318 -5.21 13.25 -2.91
N ALA A 319 -6.00 14.30 -3.04
CA ALA A 319 -7.30 14.24 -3.68
C ALA A 319 -7.16 14.52 -5.18
N ASP A 320 -7.92 13.81 -6.00
CA ASP A 320 -8.05 14.04 -7.45
C ASP A 320 -8.68 15.40 -7.80
#